data_AF-A0A7C3MF93-F1
#
_entry.id   AF-A0A7C3MF93-F1
#
_cell.length_a   1.000
_cell.length_b   1.000
_cell.length_c   1.000
_cell.angle_alpha   90.00
_cell.angle_beta   90.00
_cell.angle_gamma   90.00
#
_symmetry.space_group_name_H-M   'P 1'
#
loop_
_entity.id
_entity.type
_entity.pdbx_description
1 polymer ?
#
loop_
_entity_poly.entity_id
_entity_poly.type
_entity_poly.pdbx_seq_one_letter_code
_entity_poly.pdbx_strand_id
1 'polypeptide(L)'
;MNVGTWVVQWQNSPREGHQQSFSWVDPLPMYHGNVSTFAFLDGHVEHHKWLNGTLIRYGKAVATGGAVGSPPVGMPTSGPDYDYIYNGYRSQTWKP
;
A
#
# COMPACT_ATOMS: atom_id res chain seq x y z
N MET A 1 14.57 3.11 -8.01
CA MET A 1 14.71 1.69 -7.58
C MET A 1 13.76 1.45 -6.41
N ASN A 2 13.01 0.34 -6.40
CA ASN A 2 12.35 -0.13 -5.19
C ASN A 2 13.42 -0.73 -4.26
N VAL A 3 13.49 -0.28 -3.00
CA VAL A 3 14.63 -0.59 -2.11
C VAL A 3 14.43 -1.94 -1.38
N GLY A 4 13.72 -2.88 -2.01
CA GLY A 4 13.45 -4.22 -1.48
C GLY A 4 12.41 -4.29 -0.34
N THR A 5 11.83 -3.16 0.07
CA THR A 5 10.74 -3.10 1.06
C THR A 5 9.77 -1.97 0.72
N TRP A 6 8.55 -2.03 1.26
CA TRP A 6 7.56 -0.94 1.24
C TRP A 6 6.88 -0.88 2.61
N VAL A 7 6.54 0.33 3.07
CA VAL A 7 5.82 0.53 4.33
C VAL A 7 4.59 1.41 4.17
N VAL A 8 3.66 1.21 5.10
CA VAL A 8 2.56 2.14 5.42
C VAL A 8 2.70 2.54 6.88
N GLN A 9 2.22 3.74 7.22
CA GLN A 9 2.21 4.24 8.58
C GLN A 9 0.82 4.11 9.18
N TRP A 10 0.68 3.21 10.15
CA TRP A 10 -0.55 2.94 10.87
C TRP A 10 -0.89 4.03 11.90
N GLN A 11 -2.19 4.25 12.11
CA GLN A 11 -2.76 5.27 12.97
C GLN A 11 -3.97 4.72 13.74
N ASN A 12 -4.13 5.13 15.01
CA ASN A 12 -5.27 4.79 15.88
C ASN A 12 -6.49 5.71 15.64
N SER A 13 -6.75 6.05 14.39
CA SER A 13 -7.88 6.89 13.98
C SER A 13 -8.79 6.08 13.07
N PRO A 14 -10.08 5.92 13.41
CA PRO A 14 -11.04 5.27 12.53
C PRO A 14 -11.20 6.02 11.21
N ARG A 15 -11.44 5.28 10.13
CA ARG A 15 -11.66 5.85 8.79
C ARG A 15 -12.48 4.91 7.92
N GLU A 16 -13.53 5.43 7.29
CA GLU A 16 -14.24 4.73 6.19
C GLU A 16 -14.72 3.32 6.58
N GLY A 17 -15.24 3.15 7.80
CA GLY A 17 -15.71 1.86 8.32
C GLY A 17 -14.63 1.00 8.99
N HIS A 18 -13.36 1.41 8.91
CA HIS A 18 -12.24 0.76 9.58
C HIS A 18 -11.98 1.38 10.96
N GLN A 19 -11.62 0.54 11.95
CA GLN A 19 -11.31 0.98 13.32
C GLN A 19 -9.95 1.67 13.43
N GLN A 20 -9.05 1.36 12.50
CA GLN A 20 -7.75 2.00 12.35
C GLN A 20 -7.63 2.56 10.94
N SER A 21 -6.60 3.36 10.71
CA SER A 21 -6.26 3.84 9.39
C SER A 21 -4.76 3.83 9.18
N PHE A 22 -4.33 4.05 7.94
CA PHE A 22 -2.93 4.24 7.62
C PHE A 22 -2.75 5.32 6.55
N SER A 23 -1.54 5.86 6.48
CA SER A 23 -1.06 6.65 5.36
C SER A 23 -0.02 5.88 4.56
N TRP A 24 -0.08 6.03 3.24
CA TRP A 24 0.95 5.54 2.33
C TRP A 24 2.27 6.27 2.58
N VAL A 25 3.37 5.53 2.61
CA VAL A 25 4.72 6.11 2.75
C VAL A 25 5.51 5.78 1.50
N ASP A 26 5.60 4.49 1.19
CA ASP A 26 6.36 4.01 0.05
C ASP A 26 5.50 3.80 -1.19
N PRO A 27 6.10 3.93 -2.38
CA PRO A 27 5.48 3.48 -3.60
C PRO A 27 5.41 1.96 -3.62
N LEU A 28 4.29 1.44 -4.10
CA LEU A 28 4.18 0.02 -4.40
C LEU A 28 4.88 -0.30 -5.73
N PRO A 29 5.59 -1.44 -5.84
CA PRO A 29 6.25 -1.82 -7.07
C PRO A 29 5.22 -2.25 -8.13
N MET A 30 5.23 -1.59 -9.30
CA MET A 30 4.21 -1.78 -10.36
C MET A 30 4.78 -2.04 -11.76
N TYR A 31 6.03 -2.50 -11.85
CA TYR A 31 6.73 -2.73 -13.12
C TYR A 31 6.04 -3.74 -14.06
N HIS A 32 5.34 -4.73 -13.51
CA HIS A 32 4.70 -5.79 -14.30
C HIS A 32 3.19 -5.65 -14.26
N GLY A 33 2.67 -4.72 -15.05
CA GLY A 33 1.23 -4.60 -15.29
C GLY A 33 0.43 -4.08 -14.11
N ASN A 34 0.99 -3.22 -13.25
CA ASN A 34 0.34 -2.73 -12.02
C ASN A 34 -0.08 -3.88 -11.08
N VAL A 35 0.67 -4.97 -11.06
CA VAL A 35 0.44 -6.10 -10.15
C VAL A 35 1.59 -6.18 -9.17
N SER A 36 1.28 -6.51 -7.92
CA SER A 36 2.25 -6.94 -6.92
C SER A 36 1.92 -8.35 -6.44
N THR A 37 2.95 -9.13 -6.14
CA THR A 37 2.80 -10.45 -5.51
C THR A 37 3.06 -10.29 -4.02
N PHE A 38 2.17 -10.83 -3.21
CA PHE A 38 2.17 -10.71 -1.77
C PHE A 38 2.24 -12.09 -1.15
N ALA A 39 3.12 -12.24 -0.15
CA ALA A 39 3.24 -13.43 0.67
C ALA A 39 2.83 -13.09 2.10
N PHE A 40 2.14 -14.03 2.75
CA PHE A 40 1.50 -13.84 4.03
C PHE A 40 2.05 -14.82 5.07
N LEU A 41 1.84 -14.51 6.35
CA LEU A 41 2.43 -15.26 7.46
C LEU A 41 1.91 -16.70 7.55
N ASP A 42 0.71 -16.97 7.03
CA ASP A 42 0.12 -18.30 6.93
C ASP A 42 0.65 -19.13 5.75
N GLY A 43 1.61 -18.60 4.99
CA GLY A 43 2.23 -19.27 3.84
C GLY A 43 1.45 -19.12 2.54
N HIS A 44 0.31 -18.42 2.54
CA HIS A 44 -0.40 -18.10 1.31
C HIS A 44 0.38 -17.04 0.50
N VAL A 45 0.25 -17.14 -0.83
CA VAL A 45 0.77 -16.17 -1.79
C VAL A 45 -0.35 -15.82 -2.76
N GLU A 46 -0.56 -14.54 -2.99
CA GLU A 46 -1.48 -14.06 -4.03
C GLU A 46 -0.88 -12.90 -4.83
N HIS A 47 -1.60 -12.55 -5.89
CA HIS A 47 -1.33 -11.36 -6.68
C HIS A 47 -2.46 -10.37 -6.46
N HIS A 48 -2.11 -9.10 -6.30
CA HIS A 48 -3.08 -8.01 -6.27
C HIS A 48 -2.84 -7.06 -7.43
N LYS A 49 -3.93 -6.75 -8.16
CA LYS A 49 -3.94 -5.79 -9.24
C LYS A 49 -4.35 -4.43 -8.69
N TRP A 50 -3.44 -3.45 -8.75
CA TRP A 50 -3.74 -2.08 -8.35
C TRP A 50 -4.69 -1.42 -9.34
N LEU A 51 -5.66 -0.66 -8.80
CA LEU A 51 -6.74 -0.03 -9.55
C LEU A 51 -6.70 1.51 -9.43
N ASN A 52 -6.26 2.04 -8.30
CA ASN A 52 -6.26 3.48 -8.03
C ASN A 52 -5.20 4.20 -8.87
N GLY A 53 -5.65 5.18 -9.66
CA GLY A 53 -4.78 5.91 -10.59
C GLY A 53 -3.65 6.69 -9.92
N THR A 54 -3.86 7.28 -8.74
CA THR A 54 -2.83 8.03 -8.01
C THR A 54 -1.75 7.09 -7.49
N LEU A 55 -2.17 5.98 -6.88
CA LEU A 55 -1.27 4.94 -6.41
C LEU A 55 -0.42 4.39 -7.57
N ILE A 56 -1.08 4.08 -8.69
CA ILE A 56 -0.43 3.57 -9.91
C ILE A 56 0.59 4.56 -10.49
N ARG A 57 0.25 5.86 -10.51
CA ARG A 57 1.17 6.89 -10.99
C ARG A 57 2.39 7.01 -10.09
N TYR A 58 2.20 6.95 -8.77
CA TYR A 58 3.30 7.09 -7.83
C TYR A 58 4.35 5.99 -8.01
N GLY A 59 3.95 4.72 -7.95
CA GLY A 59 4.91 3.63 -8.08
C GLY A 59 5.56 3.54 -9.47
N LYS A 60 4.89 3.97 -10.55
CA LYS A 60 5.51 4.08 -11.88
C LYS A 60 6.56 5.18 -11.94
N ALA A 61 6.28 6.35 -11.35
CA ALA A 61 7.24 7.44 -11.32
C ALA A 61 8.52 7.05 -10.56
N VAL A 62 8.38 6.36 -9.43
CA VAL A 62 9.54 5.91 -8.63
C VAL A 62 10.28 4.75 -9.29
N ALA A 63 9.57 3.87 -9.97
CA ALA A 63 10.16 2.87 -10.84
C ALA A 63 11.11 3.54 -11.85
N THR A 64 10.68 4.58 -12.55
CA THR A 64 11.51 5.30 -13.55
C THR A 64 12.56 6.25 -12.96
N GLY A 65 12.90 6.13 -11.67
CA GLY A 65 13.96 6.91 -11.02
C GLY A 65 13.49 8.11 -10.20
N GLY A 66 12.18 8.25 -9.98
CA GLY A 66 11.63 9.26 -9.06
C GLY A 66 11.97 9.02 -7.59
N ALA A 67 11.70 10.03 -6.76
CA ALA A 67 11.98 10.00 -5.32
C ALA A 67 11.05 9.04 -4.54
N VAL A 68 11.64 8.26 -3.63
CA VAL A 68 10.95 7.39 -2.67
C VAL A 68 10.54 8.21 -1.43
N GLY A 69 9.48 7.81 -0.72
CA GLY A 69 9.09 8.40 0.58
C GLY A 69 8.39 9.77 0.49
N SER A 70 7.99 10.20 -0.71
CA SER A 70 7.24 11.43 -0.95
C SER A 70 5.93 11.10 -1.70
N PRO A 71 4.95 10.49 -1.02
CA PRO A 71 3.67 10.14 -1.63
C PRO A 71 2.94 11.41 -2.13
N PRO A 72 2.33 11.38 -3.33
CA PRO A 72 1.58 12.51 -3.86
C PRO A 72 0.38 12.89 -2.98
N VAL A 73 -0.13 14.11 -3.13
CA VAL A 73 -1.44 14.50 -2.58
C VAL A 73 -2.54 13.65 -3.24
N GLY A 74 -3.56 13.26 -2.47
CA GLY A 74 -4.69 12.49 -2.99
C GLY A 74 -4.43 10.99 -3.12
N MET A 75 -3.49 10.44 -2.34
CA MET A 75 -3.37 9.00 -2.17
C MET A 75 -4.70 8.42 -1.63
N PRO A 76 -5.08 7.20 -2.06
CA PRO A 76 -6.36 6.63 -1.68
C PRO A 76 -6.47 6.47 -0.18
N THR A 77 -7.62 6.83 0.38
CA THR A 77 -7.91 6.66 1.80
C THR A 77 -9.10 5.74 2.06
N SER A 78 -9.59 5.12 0.99
CA SER A 78 -10.71 4.19 0.91
C SER A 78 -10.66 3.45 -0.42
N GLY A 79 -11.54 2.46 -0.58
CA GLY A 79 -11.71 1.68 -1.81
C GLY A 79 -10.81 0.45 -1.86
N PRO A 80 -10.88 -0.32 -2.95
CA PRO A 80 -10.41 -1.71 -2.99
C PRO A 80 -8.90 -1.85 -2.69
N ASP A 81 -8.07 -0.95 -3.20
CA ASP A 81 -6.62 -0.99 -2.93
C ASP A 81 -6.28 -0.64 -1.48
N TYR A 82 -7.04 0.28 -0.89
CA TYR A 82 -6.88 0.65 0.52
C TYR A 82 -7.35 -0.50 1.42
N ASP A 83 -8.52 -1.06 1.13
CA ASP A 83 -9.12 -2.15 1.89
C ASP A 83 -8.28 -3.43 1.81
N TYR A 84 -7.66 -3.69 0.65
CA TYR A 84 -6.74 -4.82 0.47
C TYR A 84 -5.55 -4.73 1.44
N ILE A 85 -4.87 -3.59 1.49
CA ILE A 85 -3.77 -3.37 2.44
C ILE A 85 -4.28 -3.40 3.88
N TYR A 86 -5.44 -2.80 4.15
CA TYR A 86 -6.00 -2.75 5.48
C TYR A 86 -6.23 -4.16 6.06
N ASN A 87 -6.85 -5.04 5.27
CA ASN A 87 -7.20 -6.38 5.69
C ASN A 87 -6.00 -7.32 5.74
N GLY A 88 -5.05 -7.19 4.81
CA GLY A 88 -3.91 -8.10 4.68
C GLY A 88 -2.70 -7.76 5.56
N TYR A 89 -2.48 -6.48 5.88
CA TYR A 89 -1.21 -6.00 6.45
C TYR A 89 -1.36 -5.23 7.78
N ARG A 90 -2.55 -5.25 8.39
CA ARG A 90 -2.71 -4.73 9.76
C ARG A 90 -2.10 -5.69 10.78
N SER A 91 -1.47 -5.15 11.82
CA SER A 91 -1.17 -5.95 13.00
C SER A 91 -2.47 -6.32 13.72
N GLN A 92 -2.74 -7.62 13.89
CA GLN A 92 -3.96 -8.09 14.56
C GLN A 92 -4.00 -7.74 16.06
N THR A 93 -2.85 -7.51 16.67
CA THR A 93 -2.69 -7.35 18.13
C THR A 93 -2.19 -5.99 18.56
N TRP A 94 -1.92 -5.05 17.63
CA TRP A 94 -1.40 -3.73 18.00
C TRP A 94 -2.44 -2.95 18.81
N LYS A 95 -2.12 -2.76 20.08
CA LYS A 95 -2.74 -1.79 21.00
C LYS A 95 -1.62 -0.84 21.44
N PRO A 96 -1.90 0.47 21.57
CA PRO A 96 -0.91 1.46 21.98
C PRO A 96 -0.33 1.17 23.37
#